data_AF-A0A133U7K2-F1
#
_entry.id   AF-A0A133U7K2-F1
#
_cell.length_a   1.000
_cell.length_b   1.000
_cell.length_c   1.000
_cell.angle_alpha   90.00
_cell.angle_beta   90.00
_cell.angle_gamma   90.00
#
_symmetry.space_group_name_H-M   'P 1'
#
loop_
_entity.id
_entity.type
_entity.pdbx_description
1 polymer ?
#
loop_
_entity_poly.entity_id
_entity_poly.type
_entity_poly.pdbx_seq_one_letter_code
_entity_poly.pdbx_strand_id
1 'polypeptide(L)'
;MVMKVQKTIKCKIANLTVKKKKALEREYEDLQRYLHENEDVELYSANKQQADRYYEEIKPGKEYPISVRKDLIDLKIMDNVVSKYWLKVRVGSVYGGINVPIKPHTQIPVQGGGVEYCESKILKKDGDFYFHLTIVKTVQAEKSYSGLLAVDIGQKYLAVSVASHRDNPKFQGREIRGIRRHYNWL
;
A
#
# COMPACT_ATOMS: atom_id res chain seq x y z
N MET A 1 -18.27 -7.34 -19.74
CA MET A 1 -18.34 -8.28 -18.58
C MET A 1 -18.16 -7.44 -17.33
N VAL A 2 -19.00 -7.59 -16.31
CA VAL A 2 -18.80 -6.84 -15.05
C VAL A 2 -17.79 -7.60 -14.20
N MET A 3 -16.73 -6.94 -13.76
CA MET A 3 -15.72 -7.53 -12.88
C MET A 3 -15.39 -6.58 -11.73
N LYS A 4 -15.01 -7.15 -10.58
CA LYS A 4 -14.42 -6.40 -9.47
C LYS A 4 -12.91 -6.38 -9.64
N VAL A 5 -12.33 -5.20 -9.72
CA VAL A 5 -10.87 -5.00 -9.77
C VAL A 5 -10.40 -4.43 -8.45
N GLN A 6 -9.29 -4.97 -7.93
CA GLN A 6 -8.66 -4.53 -6.70
C GLN A 6 -7.41 -3.73 -7.01
N LYS A 7 -7.19 -2.63 -6.27
CA LYS A 7 -5.96 -1.84 -6.33
C LYS A 7 -5.52 -1.48 -4.92
N THR A 8 -4.22 -1.54 -4.66
CA THR A 8 -3.64 -1.05 -3.40
C THR A 8 -2.98 0.30 -3.62
N ILE A 9 -3.43 1.30 -2.87
CA ILE A 9 -2.84 2.62 -2.84
C ILE A 9 -1.83 2.73 -1.70
N LYS A 10 -0.54 2.80 -2.06
CA LYS A 10 0.55 3.02 -1.11
C LYS A 10 0.55 4.47 -0.65
N CYS A 11 0.48 4.69 0.65
CA CYS A 11 0.49 6.02 1.26
C CYS A 11 1.59 6.08 2.31
N LYS A 12 2.58 6.96 2.15
CA LYS A 12 3.57 7.21 3.21
C LYS A 12 2.89 7.95 4.35
N ILE A 13 3.02 7.47 5.59
CA ILE A 13 2.62 8.22 6.77
C ILE A 13 3.74 9.23 7.05
N ALA A 14 3.50 10.50 6.73
CA ALA A 14 4.52 11.54 6.73
C ALA A 14 4.30 12.55 7.86
N ASN A 15 5.31 13.35 8.17
CA ASN A 15 5.22 14.50 9.07
C ASN A 15 4.63 14.16 10.45
N LEU A 16 4.98 13.00 11.01
CA LEU A 16 4.56 12.60 12.35
C LEU A 16 5.26 13.46 13.40
N THR A 17 4.50 13.96 14.37
CA THR A 17 5.10 14.50 15.60
C THR A 17 5.74 13.37 16.40
N VAL A 18 6.74 13.70 17.23
CA VAL A 18 7.43 12.70 18.08
C VAL A 18 6.43 11.86 18.88
N LYS A 19 5.38 12.49 19.45
CA LYS A 19 4.34 11.79 20.20
C LYS A 19 3.54 10.79 19.34
N LYS A 20 3.12 11.20 18.13
CA LYS A 20 2.36 10.33 17.22
C LYS A 20 3.20 9.19 16.66
N LYS A 21 4.48 9.46 16.38
CA LYS A 21 5.45 8.44 15.95
C LYS A 21 5.61 7.37 17.02
N LYS A 22 5.89 7.78 18.27
CA LYS A 22 6.00 6.85 19.40
C LYS A 22 4.73 6.02 19.62
N ALA A 23 3.55 6.62 19.52
CA ALA A 23 2.28 5.91 19.69
C ALA A 23 2.06 4.84 18.59
N LEU A 24 2.42 5.16 17.34
CA LEU A 24 2.33 4.20 16.22
C LEU A 24 3.42 3.12 16.28
N GLU A 25 4.63 3.49 16.68
CA GLU A 25 5.75 2.55 16.89
C GLU A 25 5.40 1.54 17.97
N ARG A 26 4.88 2.01 19.12
CA ARG A 26 4.42 1.15 20.20
C ARG A 26 3.36 0.17 19.72
N GLU A 27 2.31 0.64 19.03
CA GLU A 27 1.27 -0.26 18.50
C GLU A 27 1.84 -1.32 17.55
N TYR A 28 2.81 -0.94 16.71
CA TYR A 28 3.43 -1.85 15.76
C TYR A 28 4.34 -2.89 16.43
N GLU A 29 5.14 -2.45 17.39
CA GLU A 29 6.06 -3.29 18.17
C GLU A 29 5.32 -4.23 19.11
N ASP A 30 4.27 -3.74 19.76
CA ASP A 30 3.36 -4.55 20.59
C ASP A 30 2.69 -5.63 19.72
N LEU A 31 2.33 -5.33 18.46
CA LEU A 31 1.82 -6.35 17.54
C LEU A 31 2.87 -7.41 17.23
N GLN A 32 4.14 -7.02 17.05
CA GLN A 32 5.20 -8.00 16.79
C GLN A 32 5.40 -8.91 18.00
N ARG A 33 5.46 -8.36 19.22
CA ARG A 33 5.58 -9.14 20.46
C ARG A 33 4.40 -10.06 20.69
N TYR A 34 3.18 -9.56 20.47
CA TYR A 34 1.97 -10.38 20.53
C TYR A 34 2.05 -11.60 19.60
N LEU A 35 2.47 -11.39 18.35
CA LEU A 35 2.54 -12.46 17.35
C LEU A 35 3.71 -13.43 17.60
N HIS A 36 4.90 -12.92 17.91
CA HIS A 36 6.11 -13.76 18.00
C HIS A 36 6.32 -14.38 19.38
N GLU A 37 5.94 -13.66 20.44
CA GLU A 37 6.27 -14.01 21.83
C GLU A 37 5.02 -14.40 22.63
N ASN A 38 3.82 -14.26 22.04
CA ASN A 38 2.53 -14.47 22.72
C ASN A 38 2.42 -13.68 24.03
N GLU A 39 3.05 -12.50 24.08
CA GLU A 39 3.01 -11.60 25.23
C GLU A 39 1.63 -10.92 25.34
N ASP A 40 1.13 -10.76 26.56
CA ASP A 40 -0.01 -9.90 26.80
C ASP A 40 0.41 -8.44 26.75
N VAL A 41 0.02 -7.76 25.68
CA VAL A 41 0.42 -6.40 25.35
C VAL A 41 -0.78 -5.48 25.20
N GLU A 42 -0.55 -4.18 25.37
CA GLU A 42 -1.57 -3.14 25.22
C GLU A 42 -1.82 -2.80 23.74
N LEU A 43 -2.45 -3.73 23.00
CA LEU A 43 -2.90 -3.51 21.64
C LEU A 43 -4.30 -2.92 21.58
N TYR A 44 -4.57 -2.12 20.54
CA TYR A 44 -5.96 -1.79 20.22
C TYR A 44 -6.73 -3.09 19.94
N SER A 45 -7.87 -3.26 20.60
CA SER A 45 -8.62 -4.52 20.61
C SER A 45 -8.94 -5.04 19.20
N ALA A 46 -9.30 -4.15 18.26
CA ALA A 46 -9.57 -4.55 16.88
C ALA A 46 -8.31 -4.99 16.12
N ASN A 47 -7.13 -4.46 16.46
CA ASN A 47 -5.87 -4.88 15.87
C ASN A 47 -5.48 -6.28 16.36
N LYS A 48 -5.65 -6.55 17.66
CA LYS A 48 -5.47 -7.89 18.27
C LYS A 48 -6.38 -8.93 17.60
N GLN A 49 -7.69 -8.64 17.51
CA GLN A 49 -8.65 -9.50 16.82
C GLN A 49 -8.28 -9.78 15.36
N GLN A 50 -7.79 -8.79 14.62
CA GLN A 50 -7.36 -9.00 13.23
C GLN A 50 -6.07 -9.79 13.14
N ALA A 51 -5.17 -9.64 14.12
CA ALA A 51 -3.95 -10.43 14.19
C ALA A 51 -4.29 -11.92 14.32
N ASP A 52 -5.17 -12.26 15.28
CA ASP A 52 -5.66 -13.63 15.51
C ASP A 52 -6.34 -14.21 14.27
N ARG A 53 -7.11 -13.38 13.54
CA ARG A 53 -7.82 -13.81 12.33
C ARG A 53 -6.91 -14.08 11.15
N TYR A 54 -5.79 -13.36 11.04
CA TYR A 54 -4.96 -13.34 9.82
C TYR A 54 -3.69 -14.18 9.93
N TYR A 55 -3.19 -14.39 11.14
CA TYR A 55 -1.86 -14.92 11.36
C TYR A 55 -1.94 -16.15 12.26
N GLU A 56 -2.23 -17.30 11.65
CA GLU A 56 -2.20 -18.60 12.33
C GLU A 56 -0.77 -19.10 12.52
N GLU A 57 0.09 -18.91 11.51
CA GLU A 57 1.49 -19.32 11.56
C GLU A 57 2.44 -18.11 11.48
N ILE A 58 3.27 -17.97 12.52
CA ILE A 58 4.22 -16.87 12.67
C ILE A 58 5.62 -17.34 12.27
N LYS A 59 6.17 -16.70 11.24
CA LYS A 59 7.48 -17.06 10.68
C LYS A 59 8.58 -16.32 11.43
N PRO A 60 9.60 -17.01 11.96
CA PRO A 60 10.73 -16.37 12.64
C PRO A 60 11.38 -15.28 11.78
N GLY A 61 11.68 -14.13 12.38
CA GLY A 61 12.34 -13.00 11.72
C GLY A 61 11.48 -12.24 10.71
N LYS A 62 10.18 -12.56 10.58
CA LYS A 62 9.26 -11.83 9.71
C LYS A 62 8.44 -10.82 10.50
N GLU A 63 8.49 -9.56 10.10
CA GLU A 63 7.55 -8.56 10.62
C GLU A 63 6.21 -8.64 9.90
N TYR A 64 5.14 -8.41 10.66
CA TYR A 64 3.76 -8.48 10.19
C TYR A 64 3.09 -7.10 10.24
N PRO A 65 2.32 -6.72 9.21
CA PRO A 65 1.62 -5.44 9.20
C PRO A 65 0.40 -5.45 10.12
N ILE A 66 0.06 -4.27 10.65
CA ILE A 66 -1.23 -4.05 11.32
C ILE A 66 -2.34 -4.12 10.26
N SER A 67 -3.24 -5.09 10.41
CA SER A 67 -4.40 -5.29 9.54
C SER A 67 -5.54 -4.37 9.97
N VAL A 68 -5.74 -3.27 9.24
CA VAL A 68 -6.79 -2.28 9.49
C VAL A 68 -8.11 -2.76 8.87
N ARG A 69 -9.12 -2.98 9.72
CA ARG A 69 -10.48 -3.33 9.29
C ARG A 69 -11.10 -2.23 8.43
N LYS A 70 -11.87 -2.63 7.40
CA LYS A 70 -12.52 -1.70 6.47
C LYS A 70 -13.40 -0.65 7.16
N ASP A 71 -14.13 -1.04 8.20
CA ASP A 71 -15.05 -0.19 8.96
C ASP A 71 -14.34 0.79 9.89
N LEU A 72 -13.04 0.57 10.16
CA LEU A 72 -12.21 1.44 10.98
C LEU A 72 -11.37 2.41 10.15
N ILE A 73 -11.43 2.33 8.81
CA ILE A 73 -10.74 3.25 7.92
C ILE A 73 -11.47 4.60 7.94
N ASP A 74 -10.95 5.53 8.73
CA ASP A 74 -11.41 6.92 8.80
C ASP A 74 -10.38 7.80 8.08
N LEU A 75 -10.67 8.07 6.81
CA LEU A 75 -9.84 8.87 5.92
C LEU A 75 -10.52 10.22 5.65
N LYS A 76 -9.80 11.30 5.93
CA LYS A 76 -10.28 12.68 5.78
C LYS A 76 -9.49 13.40 4.70
N ILE A 77 -10.23 14.09 3.83
CA ILE A 77 -9.66 15.03 2.86
C ILE A 77 -9.79 16.42 3.47
N MET A 78 -8.67 17.08 3.68
CA MET A 78 -8.61 18.42 4.25
C MET A 78 -7.73 19.29 3.38
N ASP A 79 -8.08 20.56 3.26
CA ASP A 79 -7.22 21.53 2.61
C ASP A 79 -6.33 22.18 3.67
N ASN A 80 -5.13 21.62 3.87
CA ASN A 80 -4.14 22.18 4.79
C ASN A 80 -2.71 22.02 4.29
N VAL A 81 -1.81 22.84 4.83
CA VAL A 81 -0.41 22.95 4.41
C VAL A 81 0.38 21.66 4.64
N VAL A 82 0.00 20.83 5.60
CA VAL A 82 0.76 19.64 6.00
C VAL A 82 0.47 18.44 5.08
N SER A 83 -0.80 18.20 4.78
CA SER A 83 -1.23 17.12 3.88
C SER A 83 -2.69 17.29 3.46
N LYS A 84 -3.00 16.93 2.21
CA LYS A 84 -4.36 16.80 1.71
C LYS A 84 -5.13 15.64 2.36
N TYR A 85 -4.43 14.56 2.67
CA TYR A 85 -5.04 13.31 3.16
C TYR A 85 -4.58 13.00 4.57
N TRP A 86 -5.54 12.62 5.41
CA TRP A 86 -5.33 12.27 6.81
C TRP A 86 -6.03 10.97 7.15
N LEU A 87 -5.36 10.14 7.94
CA LEU A 87 -5.88 8.88 8.41
C LEU A 87 -5.98 8.91 9.93
N LYS A 88 -7.11 8.48 10.49
CA LYS A 88 -7.20 8.17 11.91
C LYS A 88 -6.78 6.72 12.14
N VAL A 89 -5.63 6.54 12.78
CA VAL A 89 -5.09 5.22 13.14
C VAL A 89 -5.49 4.90 14.57
N ARG A 90 -6.09 3.73 14.78
CA ARG A 90 -6.45 3.24 16.12
C ARG A 90 -5.22 2.60 16.76
N VAL A 91 -4.85 3.12 17.92
CA VAL A 91 -3.74 2.65 18.75
C VAL A 91 -4.25 2.51 20.19
N GLY A 92 -3.78 1.51 20.93
CA GLY A 92 -4.16 1.27 22.33
C GLY A 92 -3.74 2.40 23.25
N SER A 93 -2.55 2.95 23.03
CA SER A 93 -1.93 3.96 23.88
C SER A 93 -2.58 5.36 23.88
N VAL A 94 -3.56 5.62 23.00
CA VAL A 94 -4.23 6.93 22.89
C VAL A 94 -5.73 6.72 22.71
N TYR A 95 -6.53 7.25 23.65
CA TYR A 95 -7.99 7.20 23.54
C TYR A 95 -8.48 7.81 22.22
N GLY A 96 -9.28 7.06 21.48
CA GLY A 96 -9.78 7.45 20.17
C GLY A 96 -8.79 7.29 19.02
N GLY A 97 -7.50 7.05 19.26
CA GLY A 97 -6.46 6.90 18.25
C GLY A 97 -5.78 8.22 17.84
N ILE A 98 -4.89 8.14 16.84
CA ILE A 98 -4.08 9.27 16.36
C ILE A 98 -4.46 9.68 14.94
N ASN A 99 -4.52 10.98 14.68
CA ASN A 99 -4.67 11.51 13.31
C ASN A 99 -3.29 11.71 12.68
N VAL A 100 -3.00 11.01 11.59
CA VAL A 100 -1.71 11.05 10.91
C VAL A 100 -1.85 11.57 9.47
N PRO A 101 -0.95 12.43 8.99
CA PRO A 101 -0.95 12.86 7.59
C PRO A 101 -0.41 11.73 6.71
N ILE A 102 -1.07 11.49 5.58
CA ILE A 102 -0.65 10.48 4.61
C ILE A 102 -0.40 11.10 3.23
N LYS A 103 0.67 10.66 2.56
CA LYS A 103 1.04 11.07 1.20
C LYS A 103 0.88 9.87 0.26
N PRO A 104 -0.23 9.77 -0.49
CA PRO A 104 -0.45 8.66 -1.39
C PRO A 104 0.36 8.82 -2.68
N HIS A 105 0.85 7.71 -3.24
CA HIS A 105 1.56 7.70 -4.53
C HIS A 105 0.66 8.03 -5.74
N THR A 106 -0.66 8.09 -5.54
CA THR A 106 -1.67 8.50 -6.53
C THR A 106 -2.86 9.12 -5.78
N GLN A 107 -3.71 9.87 -6.47
CA GLN A 107 -4.95 10.37 -5.89
C GLN A 107 -5.81 9.23 -5.31
N ILE A 108 -6.29 9.40 -4.07
CA ILE A 108 -7.22 8.46 -3.44
C ILE A 108 -8.64 8.78 -3.95
N PRO A 109 -9.34 7.82 -4.58
CA PRO A 109 -10.74 8.01 -4.94
C PRO A 109 -11.59 7.99 -3.68
N VAL A 110 -12.53 8.94 -3.58
CA VAL A 110 -13.38 9.12 -2.40
C VAL A 110 -14.40 7.99 -2.31
N GLN A 111 -14.68 7.54 -1.08
CA GLN A 111 -15.77 6.61 -0.80
C GLN A 111 -17.09 7.24 -1.30
N GLY A 112 -17.75 6.59 -2.27
CA GLY A 112 -18.89 7.14 -3.02
C GLY A 112 -18.61 7.41 -4.51
N GLY A 113 -17.34 7.53 -4.92
CA GLY A 113 -16.93 7.62 -6.33
C GLY A 113 -16.95 6.29 -7.09
N GLY A 114 -17.83 5.36 -6.69
CA GLY A 114 -17.90 4.00 -7.21
C GLY A 114 -16.75 3.09 -6.75
N VAL A 115 -16.07 3.43 -5.65
CA VAL A 115 -15.05 2.58 -5.02
C VAL A 115 -15.44 2.20 -3.60
N GLU A 116 -15.08 0.99 -3.20
CA GLU A 116 -15.21 0.47 -1.85
C GLU A 116 -13.83 0.38 -1.21
N TYR A 117 -13.70 0.83 0.04
CA TYR A 117 -12.50 0.57 0.82
C TYR A 117 -12.56 -0.85 1.40
N CYS A 118 -11.44 -1.54 1.31
CA CYS A 118 -11.28 -2.89 1.82
C CYS A 118 -10.30 -2.89 2.99
N GLU A 119 -10.17 -4.05 3.63
CA GLU A 119 -9.16 -4.24 4.66
C GLU A 119 -7.78 -3.87 4.13
N SER A 120 -7.10 -3.05 4.91
CA SER A 120 -5.91 -2.31 4.51
C SER A 120 -4.81 -2.55 5.53
N LYS A 121 -3.58 -2.16 5.23
CA LYS A 121 -2.42 -2.55 6.05
C LYS A 121 -1.55 -1.36 6.39
N ILE A 122 -1.11 -1.29 7.65
CA ILE A 122 0.00 -0.41 8.06
C ILE A 122 1.25 -1.27 8.21
N LEU A 123 2.31 -0.90 7.52
CA LEU A 123 3.60 -1.59 7.54
C LEU A 123 4.72 -0.60 7.88
N LYS A 124 5.79 -1.13 8.46
CA LYS A 124 7.06 -0.43 8.65
C LYS A 124 8.02 -0.85 7.54
N LYS A 125 8.70 0.12 6.93
CA LYS A 125 9.76 -0.14 5.94
C LYS A 125 10.81 0.95 6.07
N ASP A 126 12.07 0.56 6.21
CA ASP A 126 13.23 1.46 6.31
C ASP A 126 13.03 2.54 7.40
N GLY A 127 12.43 2.16 8.54
CA GLY A 127 12.11 3.07 9.66
C GLY A 127 10.89 3.98 9.46
N ASP A 128 10.27 3.96 8.28
CA ASP A 128 9.08 4.74 7.95
C ASP A 128 7.82 3.88 7.96
N PHE A 129 6.67 4.50 8.23
CA PHE A 129 5.37 3.82 8.15
C PHE A 129 4.63 4.11 6.85
N TYR A 130 3.93 3.10 6.33
CA TYR A 130 3.10 3.20 5.14
C TYR A 130 1.73 2.60 5.40
N PHE A 131 0.69 3.34 5.02
CA PHE A 131 -0.67 2.84 4.93
C PHE A 131 -0.95 2.39 3.49
N HIS A 132 -1.14 1.09 3.30
CA HIS A 132 -1.55 0.49 2.05
C HIS A 132 -3.08 0.34 2.04
N LEU A 133 -3.75 1.33 1.45
CA LEU A 133 -5.19 1.37 1.28
C LEU A 133 -5.61 0.43 0.15
N THR A 134 -6.32 -0.65 0.44
CA THR A 134 -6.91 -1.50 -0.60
C THR A 134 -8.27 -0.96 -0.99
N ILE A 135 -8.49 -0.77 -2.27
CA ILE A 135 -9.78 -0.38 -2.84
C ILE A 135 -10.25 -1.42 -3.85
N VAL A 136 -11.57 -1.58 -3.95
CA VAL A 136 -12.22 -2.36 -5.01
C VAL A 136 -13.13 -1.44 -5.81
N LYS A 137 -13.11 -1.61 -7.13
CA LYS A 137 -14.03 -0.95 -8.05
C LYS A 137 -14.70 -2.00 -8.92
N THR A 138 -16.01 -1.92 -9.06
CA THR A 138 -16.74 -2.67 -10.08
C THR A 138 -16.60 -1.95 -11.41
N VAL A 139 -16.05 -2.64 -12.42
CA VAL A 139 -15.82 -2.08 -13.76
C VAL A 139 -16.51 -2.94 -14.81
N GLN A 140 -16.97 -2.28 -15.87
CA GLN A 140 -17.34 -2.98 -17.09
C GLN A 140 -16.09 -3.17 -17.94
N ALA A 141 -15.67 -4.42 -18.10
CA ALA A 141 -14.66 -4.77 -19.08
C ALA A 141 -15.29 -4.76 -20.47
N GLU A 142 -14.70 -3.93 -21.34
CA GLU A 142 -14.96 -3.92 -22.78
C GLU A 142 -14.62 -5.30 -23.37
N LYS A 143 -15.46 -5.76 -24.30
CA LYS A 143 -15.22 -7.03 -25.03
C LYS A 143 -14.46 -6.81 -26.33
N SER A 144 -14.52 -5.59 -26.87
CA SER A 144 -13.80 -5.17 -28.06
C SER A 144 -12.87 -4.03 -27.69
N TYR A 145 -11.65 -4.07 -28.23
CA TYR A 145 -10.65 -3.04 -28.01
C TYR A 145 -10.27 -2.46 -29.38
N SER A 146 -10.14 -1.14 -29.48
CA SER A 146 -9.69 -0.47 -30.71
C SER A 146 -8.22 -0.74 -31.02
N GLY A 147 -7.47 -1.28 -30.05
CA GLY A 147 -6.13 -1.75 -30.29
C GLY A 147 -5.54 -2.56 -29.14
N LEU A 148 -4.49 -3.29 -29.45
CA LEU A 148 -3.69 -4.08 -28.52
C LEU A 148 -2.35 -3.37 -28.32
N LEU A 149 -1.86 -3.29 -27.08
CA LEU A 149 -0.49 -2.89 -26.76
C LEU A 149 0.18 -4.04 -26.02
N ALA A 150 1.02 -4.80 -26.71
CA ALA A 150 1.90 -5.78 -26.10
C ALA A 150 3.15 -5.07 -25.58
N VAL A 151 3.57 -5.37 -24.34
CA VAL A 151 4.80 -4.86 -23.75
C VAL A 151 5.60 -6.04 -23.22
N ASP A 152 6.80 -6.21 -23.75
CA ASP A 152 7.79 -7.17 -23.24
C ASP A 152 8.89 -6.42 -22.47
N ILE A 153 9.29 -6.96 -21.33
CA ILE A 153 10.32 -6.39 -20.47
C ILE A 153 11.42 -7.45 -20.36
N GLY A 154 12.60 -7.13 -20.87
CA GLY A 154 13.68 -8.12 -20.98
C GLY A 154 15.05 -7.59 -20.56
N GLN A 155 16.00 -8.51 -20.47
CA GLN A 155 17.39 -8.16 -20.15
C GLN A 155 18.07 -7.44 -21.34
N LYS A 156 17.76 -7.85 -22.58
CA LYS A 156 18.34 -7.28 -23.81
C LYS A 156 17.82 -5.87 -24.13
N TYR A 157 16.54 -5.62 -23.85
CA TYR A 157 15.87 -4.33 -24.01
C TYR A 157 14.97 -4.07 -22.80
N LEU A 158 15.10 -2.89 -22.18
CA LEU A 158 14.37 -2.56 -20.95
C LEU A 158 12.85 -2.70 -21.11
N ALA A 159 12.32 -2.24 -22.24
CA ALA A 159 10.96 -2.53 -22.64
C ALA A 159 10.86 -2.47 -24.16
N VAL A 160 10.09 -3.37 -24.74
CA VAL A 160 9.70 -3.36 -26.15
C VAL A 160 8.19 -3.33 -26.20
N SER A 161 7.62 -2.39 -26.95
CA SER A 161 6.17 -2.35 -27.15
C SER A 161 5.78 -2.52 -28.61
N VAL A 162 4.75 -3.33 -28.83
CA VAL A 162 4.09 -3.52 -30.13
C VAL A 162 2.64 -3.08 -29.96
N ALA A 163 2.19 -2.17 -30.81
CA ALA A 163 0.81 -1.70 -30.79
C ALA A 163 0.12 -2.12 -32.08
N SER A 164 -1.15 -2.54 -32.04
CA SER A 164 -1.90 -2.99 -33.22
C SER A 164 -2.03 -1.93 -34.33
N HIS A 165 -1.89 -0.65 -33.98
CA HIS A 165 -1.90 0.48 -34.92
C HIS A 165 -0.48 0.89 -35.39
N ARG A 166 0.54 0.09 -35.08
CA ARG A 166 1.93 0.34 -35.49
C ARG A 166 2.50 -0.90 -36.15
N ASP A 167 3.13 -0.69 -37.31
CA ASP A 167 3.76 -1.79 -38.06
C ASP A 167 5.07 -2.27 -37.42
N ASN A 168 5.69 -1.46 -36.56
CA ASN A 168 7.01 -1.73 -36.01
C ASN A 168 7.07 -1.65 -34.47
N PRO A 169 7.85 -2.55 -33.82
CA PRO A 169 8.10 -2.50 -32.39
C PRO A 169 8.86 -1.22 -31.98
N LYS A 170 8.44 -0.62 -30.87
CA LYS A 170 9.15 0.49 -30.23
C LYS A 170 10.04 -0.06 -29.11
N PHE A 171 11.35 0.08 -29.29
CA PHE A 171 12.35 -0.33 -28.31
C PHE A 171 12.71 0.85 -27.40
N GLN A 172 12.49 0.69 -26.10
CA GLN A 172 12.82 1.67 -25.07
C GLN A 172 14.14 1.33 -24.39
N GLY A 173 14.87 2.35 -23.93
CA GLY A 173 16.09 2.15 -23.15
C GLY A 173 17.29 1.65 -23.95
N ARG A 174 17.36 1.97 -25.25
CA ARG A 174 18.49 1.59 -26.13
C ARG A 174 19.84 2.10 -25.61
N GLU A 175 19.86 3.28 -25.01
CA GLU A 175 21.08 3.89 -24.44
C GLU A 175 21.53 3.19 -23.14
N ILE A 176 20.58 2.77 -22.30
CA ILE A 176 20.85 2.06 -21.03
C ILE A 176 21.45 0.66 -21.30
N ARG A 177 21.21 0.08 -22.48
CA ARG A 177 21.85 -1.17 -22.91
C ARG A 177 23.38 -1.07 -22.87
N GLY A 178 23.95 0.03 -23.35
CA GLY A 178 25.41 0.22 -23.38
C GLY A 178 25.99 0.20 -21.97
N ILE A 179 25.32 0.91 -21.07
CA ILE A 179 25.68 1.01 -19.65
C ILE A 179 25.58 -0.37 -18.97
N ARG A 180 24.46 -1.09 -19.12
CA ARG A 180 24.29 -2.43 -18.52
C ARG A 180 25.33 -3.43 -19.04
N ARG A 181 25.66 -3.39 -20.33
CA ARG A 181 26.67 -4.31 -20.89
C ARG A 181 28.06 -4.02 -20.34
N HIS A 182 28.39 -2.76 -20.08
CA HIS A 182 29.63 -2.36 -19.45
C HIS A 182 29.76 -2.89 -18.01
N TYR A 183 28.67 -2.91 -17.25
CA TYR A 183 28.67 -3.39 -15.86
C TYR A 183 28.26 -4.86 -15.69
N ASN A 184 28.01 -5.61 -16.77
CA ASN A 184 27.51 -6.98 -16.71
C ASN A 184 28.55 -8.01 -16.23
N TRP A 185 29.80 -7.58 -15.99
CA TRP A 185 30.90 -8.38 -15.45
C TRP A 185 31.08 -8.21 -13.93
N LEU A 186 30.34 -7.30 -13.29
CA LEU A 186 30.29 -7.12 -11.84
C LEU A 186 29.15 -7.96 -11.26
#